data_AF-A0A7L3H120-F1
#
_entry.id   AF-A0A7L3H120-F1
#
_cell.length_a   1.000
_cell.length_b   1.000
_cell.length_c   1.000
_cell.angle_alpha   90.00
_cell.angle_beta   90.00
_cell.angle_gamma   90.00
#
_symmetry.space_group_name_H-M   'P 1'
#
loop_
_entity.id
_entity.type
_entity.pdbx_description
1 polymer ?
#
loop_
_entity_poly.entity_id
_entity_poly.type
_entity_poly.pdbx_seq_one_letter_code
_entity_poly.pdbx_strand_id
1 'polypeptide(L)'
;QIRYWKDGDKEEAADRVRTAGLVTSAHVTGLNPNTDYHVSVRAYNRAGTGPPSPSTNVTTRRPPPKRPPGNISWTFSGSTVSIKWDPVVAKADESAVTGYKMLYRQDSHSAPTLYLASKSHIDIPIPEDFTHAFVQIRVTGPGGDGTPAEVHILRNSGT
;
A
#
# COMPACT_ATOMS: atom_id res chain seq x y z
N GLN A 1 -13.59 -22.87 0.70
CA GLN A 1 -14.30 -21.68 1.22
C GLN A 1 -13.64 -21.27 2.51
N ILE A 2 -13.29 -20.00 2.64
CA ILE A 2 -12.79 -19.38 3.86
C ILE A 2 -13.94 -18.59 4.48
N ARG A 3 -14.12 -18.70 5.78
CA ARG A 3 -15.01 -17.86 6.56
C ARG A 3 -14.19 -17.04 7.54
N TYR A 4 -14.57 -15.78 7.74
CA TYR A 4 -13.93 -14.92 8.73
C TYR A 4 -14.94 -13.97 9.37
N TRP A 5 -14.75 -13.68 10.65
CA TRP A 5 -15.60 -12.78 11.43
C TRP A 5 -14.77 -12.10 12.52
N LYS A 6 -15.20 -10.92 12.97
CA LYS A 6 -14.48 -10.19 14.03
C LYS A 6 -14.66 -10.91 15.36
N ASP A 7 -13.68 -10.77 16.24
CA ASP A 7 -13.84 -11.22 17.62
C ASP A 7 -15.06 -10.55 18.28
N GLY A 8 -15.87 -11.34 18.96
CA GLY A 8 -17.18 -10.92 19.51
C GLY A 8 -18.37 -11.10 18.57
N ASP A 9 -18.16 -11.25 17.25
CA ASP A 9 -19.23 -11.61 16.31
C ASP A 9 -19.45 -13.14 16.32
N LYS A 10 -20.64 -13.57 15.87
CA LYS A 10 -20.93 -15.00 15.70
C LYS A 10 -20.53 -15.49 14.30
N GLU A 11 -20.11 -16.76 14.19
CA GLU A 11 -19.71 -17.37 12.91
C GLU A 11 -20.84 -17.35 11.87
N GLU A 12 -22.12 -17.32 12.26
CA GLU A 12 -23.23 -17.27 11.31
C GLU A 12 -23.23 -15.97 10.48
N ALA A 13 -22.70 -14.88 11.07
CA ALA A 13 -22.51 -13.59 10.42
C ALA A 13 -21.18 -13.48 9.65
N ALA A 14 -20.40 -14.57 9.57
CA ALA A 14 -19.09 -14.54 8.93
C ALA A 14 -19.18 -14.25 7.43
N ASP A 15 -18.32 -13.34 7.01
CA ASP A 15 -18.01 -13.10 5.60
C ASP A 15 -17.30 -14.32 5.01
N ARG A 16 -17.38 -14.45 3.68
CA ARG A 16 -16.98 -15.68 2.97
C ARG A 16 -16.21 -15.38 1.71
N VAL A 17 -15.04 -16.00 1.60
CA VAL A 17 -14.23 -16.02 0.36
C VAL A 17 -14.21 -17.43 -0.21
N ARG A 18 -14.49 -17.58 -1.50
CA ARG A 18 -14.41 -18.86 -2.21
C ARG A 18 -13.27 -18.82 -3.22
N THR A 19 -12.46 -19.86 -3.19
CA THR A 19 -11.37 -20.09 -4.15
C THR A 19 -11.91 -20.81 -5.38
N ALA A 20 -11.50 -20.42 -6.58
CA ALA A 20 -11.83 -21.17 -7.80
C ALA A 20 -10.85 -22.35 -8.00
N GLY A 21 -11.37 -23.53 -8.31
CA GLY A 21 -10.56 -24.72 -8.57
C GLY A 21 -9.90 -25.33 -7.33
N LEU A 22 -8.86 -26.15 -7.56
CA LEU A 22 -8.13 -26.90 -6.54
C LEU A 22 -6.94 -26.11 -5.99
N VAL A 23 -7.19 -24.88 -5.52
CA VAL A 23 -6.15 -24.04 -4.89
C VAL A 23 -6.22 -24.11 -3.37
N THR A 24 -5.06 -24.09 -2.74
CA THR A 24 -4.88 -24.22 -1.28
C THR A 24 -4.61 -22.89 -0.58
N SER A 25 -4.70 -21.77 -1.31
CA SER A 25 -4.50 -20.42 -0.79
C SER A 25 -5.54 -19.45 -1.34
N ALA A 26 -5.85 -18.41 -0.57
CA ALA A 26 -6.65 -17.27 -1.01
C ALA A 26 -6.25 -16.01 -0.23
N HIS A 27 -6.54 -14.85 -0.81
CA HIS A 27 -6.35 -13.56 -0.16
C HIS A 27 -7.70 -13.04 0.32
N VAL A 28 -7.77 -12.70 1.61
CA VAL A 28 -8.90 -11.98 2.19
C VAL A 28 -8.53 -10.51 2.25
N THR A 29 -9.36 -9.65 1.66
CA THR A 29 -9.10 -8.21 1.53
C THR A 29 -10.22 -7.39 2.17
N GLY A 30 -9.99 -6.11 2.45
CA GLY A 30 -11.01 -5.21 3.00
C GLY A 30 -11.29 -5.42 4.50
N LEU A 31 -10.34 -6.02 5.22
CA LEU A 31 -10.44 -6.20 6.67
C LEU A 31 -10.19 -4.88 7.40
N ASN A 32 -10.89 -4.67 8.52
CA ASN A 32 -10.60 -3.56 9.41
C ASN A 32 -9.18 -3.70 10.00
N PRO A 33 -8.39 -2.61 10.07
CA PRO A 33 -7.06 -2.64 10.64
C PRO A 33 -7.11 -2.75 12.17
N ASN A 34 -6.03 -3.25 12.77
CA ASN A 34 -5.90 -3.47 14.22
C ASN A 34 -7.13 -4.15 14.85
N THR A 35 -7.63 -5.19 14.19
CA THR A 35 -8.86 -5.90 14.59
C THR A 35 -8.58 -7.39 14.64
N ASP A 36 -9.08 -8.05 15.68
CA ASP A 36 -8.99 -9.50 15.84
C ASP A 36 -10.08 -10.19 15.01
N TYR A 37 -9.67 -11.17 14.23
CA TYR A 37 -10.56 -12.01 13.42
C TYR A 37 -10.38 -13.47 13.76
N HIS A 38 -11.49 -14.19 13.74
CA HIS A 38 -11.51 -15.64 13.63
C HIS A 38 -11.56 -16.03 12.17
N VAL A 39 -10.83 -17.08 11.80
CA VAL A 39 -10.81 -17.62 10.44
C VAL A 39 -11.00 -19.13 10.48
N SER A 40 -11.90 -19.65 9.65
CA SER A 40 -12.08 -21.09 9.44
C SER A 40 -12.14 -21.44 7.96
N VAL A 41 -11.72 -22.66 7.61
CA VAL A 41 -11.70 -23.14 6.23
C VAL A 41 -12.62 -24.34 6.09
N ARG A 42 -13.41 -24.36 5.01
CA ARG A 42 -14.32 -25.45 4.64
C ARG A 42 -14.00 -25.92 3.22
N ALA A 43 -13.83 -27.23 3.05
CA ALA A 43 -13.84 -27.83 1.72
C ALA A 43 -15.25 -27.68 1.12
N TYR A 44 -15.36 -27.58 -0.21
CA TYR A 44 -16.66 -27.52 -0.86
C TYR A 44 -16.61 -28.16 -2.25
N ASN A 45 -17.71 -28.78 -2.65
CA ASN A 45 -17.89 -29.39 -3.96
C ASN A 45 -19.34 -29.16 -4.44
N ARG A 46 -19.76 -29.84 -5.51
CA ARG A 46 -21.13 -29.71 -6.06
C ARG A 46 -22.23 -30.15 -5.07
N ALA A 47 -21.92 -31.02 -4.12
CA ALA A 47 -22.87 -31.46 -3.10
C ALA A 47 -23.02 -30.47 -1.93
N GLY A 48 -22.07 -29.54 -1.77
CA GLY A 48 -22.13 -28.50 -0.75
C GLY A 48 -20.79 -28.25 -0.06
N THR A 49 -20.86 -27.67 1.14
CA THR A 49 -19.68 -27.40 1.99
C THR A 49 -19.51 -28.50 3.03
N GLY A 50 -18.29 -29.00 3.17
CA GLY A 50 -17.91 -29.93 4.22
C GLY A 50 -17.79 -29.28 5.60
N PRO A 51 -17.36 -30.05 6.61
CA PRO A 51 -17.15 -29.54 7.97
C PRO A 51 -16.08 -28.44 8.02
N PRO A 52 -16.18 -27.51 8.99
CA PRO A 52 -15.15 -26.51 9.22
C PRO A 52 -13.88 -27.10 9.84
N SER A 53 -12.74 -26.50 9.48
CA SER A 53 -11.52 -26.60 10.27
C SER A 53 -11.73 -25.97 11.65
N PRO A 54 -10.84 -26.26 12.63
CA PRO A 54 -10.70 -25.42 13.80
C PRO A 54 -10.54 -23.95 13.40
N SER A 55 -11.15 -23.04 14.17
CA SER A 55 -10.96 -21.61 13.98
C SER A 55 -9.57 -21.20 14.47
N THR A 56 -8.97 -20.24 13.78
CA THR A 56 -7.71 -19.61 14.18
C THR A 56 -7.93 -18.12 14.36
N ASN A 57 -7.37 -17.56 15.43
CA ASN A 57 -7.40 -16.13 15.68
C ASN A 57 -6.22 -15.44 15.01
N VAL A 58 -6.49 -14.31 14.36
CA VAL A 58 -5.47 -13.47 13.73
C VAL A 58 -5.81 -12.00 13.92
N THR A 59 -4.82 -11.22 14.35
CA THR A 59 -4.95 -9.76 14.49
C THR A 59 -4.41 -9.09 13.23
N THR A 60 -5.22 -8.24 12.59
CA THR A 60 -4.74 -7.42 11.47
C THR A 60 -3.75 -6.36 11.95
N ARG A 61 -2.83 -5.94 11.09
CA ARG A 61 -1.87 -4.88 11.41
C ARG A 61 -2.59 -3.54 11.62
N ARG A 62 -1.94 -2.63 12.36
CA ARG A 62 -2.36 -1.22 12.46
C ARG A 62 -2.42 -0.57 11.07
N PRO A 63 -3.28 0.43 10.85
CA PRO A 63 -3.33 1.12 9.56
C PRO A 63 -2.00 1.83 9.26
N PRO A 64 -1.66 2.06 7.99
CA PRO A 64 -0.49 2.88 7.66
C PRO A 64 -0.73 4.34 8.05
N PRO A 65 0.32 5.17 8.16
CA PRO A 65 0.16 6.58 8.47
C PRO A 65 -0.79 7.28 7.50
N LYS A 66 -1.75 8.03 8.07
CA LYS A 66 -2.73 8.80 7.27
C LYS A 66 -2.18 10.13 6.76
N ARG A 67 -1.05 10.56 7.32
CA ARG A 67 -0.39 11.82 6.94
C ARG A 67 0.53 11.55 5.75
N PRO A 68 0.39 12.31 4.65
CA PRO A 68 1.31 12.20 3.53
C PRO A 68 2.67 12.83 3.88
N PRO A 69 3.75 12.47 3.16
CA PRO A 69 5.03 13.18 3.25
C PRO A 69 4.87 14.70 3.04
N GLY A 70 5.46 15.50 3.93
CA GLY A 70 5.40 16.96 3.89
C GLY A 70 6.61 17.61 3.25
N ASN A 71 6.56 18.93 3.05
CA ASN A 71 7.68 19.77 2.61
C ASN A 71 8.49 19.18 1.44
N ILE A 72 7.78 18.73 0.41
CA ILE A 72 8.40 18.15 -0.77
C ILE A 72 9.09 19.26 -1.56
N SER A 73 10.38 19.05 -1.80
CA SER A 73 11.24 19.95 -2.58
C SER A 73 12.04 19.14 -3.59
N TRP A 74 12.43 19.79 -4.69
CA TRP A 74 13.24 19.16 -5.71
C TRP A 74 14.32 20.10 -6.24
N THR A 75 15.43 19.53 -6.69
CA THR A 75 16.54 20.29 -7.27
C THR A 75 17.11 19.53 -8.47
N PHE A 76 17.28 20.25 -9.57
CA PHE A 76 17.86 19.70 -10.80
C PHE A 76 19.38 19.79 -10.76
N SER A 77 20.05 18.72 -11.16
CA SER A 77 21.50 18.66 -11.32
C SER A 77 21.84 17.82 -12.55
N GLY A 78 22.20 18.49 -13.64
CA GLY A 78 22.44 17.83 -14.94
C GLY A 78 21.22 17.07 -15.43
N SER A 79 21.37 15.75 -15.60
CA SER A 79 20.33 14.80 -16.03
C SER A 79 19.61 14.11 -14.87
N THR A 80 19.68 14.67 -13.66
CA THR A 80 19.09 14.09 -12.45
C THR A 80 18.24 15.13 -11.72
N VAL A 81 17.14 14.70 -11.12
CA VAL A 81 16.41 15.49 -10.12
C VAL A 81 16.46 14.80 -8.77
N SER A 82 16.92 15.54 -7.76
CA SER A 82 16.90 15.13 -6.36
C SER A 82 15.61 15.60 -5.73
N ILE A 83 14.77 14.68 -5.28
CA ILE A 83 13.50 14.96 -4.61
C ILE A 83 13.67 14.63 -3.13
N LYS A 84 13.29 15.57 -2.26
CA LYS A 84 13.42 15.45 -0.79
C LYS A 84 12.09 15.80 -0.14
N TRP A 85 11.81 15.16 1.00
CA TRP A 85 10.59 15.39 1.77
C TRP A 85 10.85 15.21 3.26
N ASP A 86 9.90 15.64 4.07
CA ASP A 86 9.92 15.42 5.50
C ASP A 86 9.61 13.95 5.84
N PRO A 87 10.39 13.33 6.73
CA PRO A 87 10.10 11.99 7.21
C PRO A 87 8.72 11.89 7.86
N VAL A 88 7.95 10.88 7.50
CA VAL A 88 6.69 10.58 8.16
C VAL A 88 6.94 9.70 9.37
N VAL A 89 6.59 10.19 10.56
CA VAL A 89 6.67 9.44 11.82
C VAL A 89 5.30 8.82 12.12
N ALA A 90 5.27 7.51 12.35
CA ALA A 90 4.06 6.78 12.73
C ALA A 90 3.63 7.15 14.16
N LYS A 91 2.33 7.34 14.38
CA LYS A 91 1.73 7.48 15.71
C LYS A 91 1.55 6.11 16.37
N ALA A 92 1.24 6.12 17.67
CA ALA A 92 1.02 4.90 18.46
C ALA A 92 -0.10 3.98 17.89
N ASP A 93 -1.08 4.55 17.20
CA ASP A 93 -2.19 3.85 16.56
C ASP A 93 -1.92 3.46 15.09
N GLU A 94 -0.75 3.80 14.54
CA GLU A 94 -0.36 3.54 13.16
C GLU A 94 0.75 2.48 13.07
N SER A 95 0.87 1.83 11.91
CA SER A 95 1.98 0.93 11.60
C SER A 95 3.25 1.69 11.31
N ALA A 96 4.40 1.09 11.66
CA ALA A 96 5.72 1.65 11.39
C ALA A 96 5.95 1.90 9.89
N VAL A 97 6.62 3.02 9.58
CA VAL A 97 7.10 3.33 8.23
C VAL A 97 8.41 2.60 8.00
N THR A 98 8.48 1.79 6.95
CA THR A 98 9.72 1.08 6.56
C THR A 98 10.36 1.67 5.31
N GLY A 99 9.70 2.60 4.64
CA GLY A 99 10.22 3.30 3.47
C GLY A 99 9.14 4.09 2.74
N TYR A 100 9.45 4.47 1.50
CA TYR A 100 8.61 5.27 0.63
C TYR A 100 8.53 4.62 -0.76
N LYS A 101 7.35 4.73 -1.36
CA LYS A 101 7.07 4.42 -2.76
C LYS A 101 6.83 5.74 -3.47
N MET A 102 7.56 5.98 -4.56
CA MET A 102 7.38 7.14 -5.41
C MET A 102 6.93 6.69 -6.80
N LEU A 103 5.73 7.09 -7.19
CA LEU A 103 5.23 6.91 -8.54
C LEU A 103 5.57 8.17 -9.34
N TYR A 104 6.35 8.03 -10.40
CA TYR A 104 6.76 9.10 -11.30
C TYR A 104 6.11 8.91 -12.66
N ARG A 105 5.50 9.96 -13.19
CA ARG A 105 4.88 9.94 -14.52
C ARG A 105 5.20 11.23 -15.27
N GLN A 106 5.96 11.11 -16.35
CA GLN A 106 6.20 12.21 -17.29
C GLN A 106 5.08 12.25 -18.33
N ASP A 107 4.74 13.44 -18.84
CA ASP A 107 3.66 13.60 -19.83
C ASP A 107 3.92 12.83 -21.14
N SER A 108 5.18 12.74 -21.54
CA SER A 108 5.61 12.00 -22.74
C SER A 108 5.53 10.46 -22.56
N HIS A 109 5.41 9.97 -21.33
CA HIS A 109 5.38 8.55 -21.01
C HIS A 109 3.98 8.10 -20.58
N SER A 110 3.44 7.09 -21.26
CA SER A 110 2.11 6.56 -20.95
C SER A 110 2.08 5.78 -19.63
N ALA A 111 3.18 5.14 -19.26
CA ALA A 111 3.28 4.28 -18.08
C ALA A 111 4.06 4.98 -16.94
N PRO A 112 3.57 4.92 -15.70
CA PRO A 112 4.29 5.45 -14.55
C PRO A 112 5.42 4.51 -14.11
N THR A 113 6.52 5.09 -13.64
CA THR A 113 7.67 4.38 -13.06
C THR A 113 7.59 4.40 -11.54
N LEU A 114 7.75 3.24 -10.90
CA LEU A 114 7.81 3.13 -9.45
C LEU A 114 9.26 3.12 -8.95
N TYR A 115 9.58 4.04 -8.07
CA TYR A 115 10.83 4.08 -7.33
C TYR A 115 10.60 3.77 -5.85
N LEU A 116 11.58 3.13 -5.22
CA LEU A 116 11.56 2.80 -3.80
C LEU A 116 12.68 3.54 -3.08
N ALA A 117 12.36 4.16 -1.94
CA ALA A 117 13.34 4.85 -1.10
C ALA A 117 13.23 4.38 0.36
N SER A 118 14.36 4.06 0.98
CA SER A 118 14.42 3.80 2.42
C SER A 118 14.61 5.09 3.24
N LYS A 119 15.04 6.17 2.59
CA LYS A 119 15.27 7.51 3.18
C LYS A 119 14.22 8.50 2.66
N SER A 120 14.17 9.68 3.25
CA SER A 120 13.28 10.78 2.85
C SER A 120 13.81 11.61 1.67
N HIS A 121 14.56 10.96 0.78
CA HIS A 121 15.00 11.52 -0.49
C HIS A 121 15.20 10.44 -1.54
N ILE A 122 15.12 10.84 -2.80
CA ILE A 122 15.49 9.99 -3.93
C ILE A 122 16.01 10.84 -5.08
N ASP A 123 17.01 10.31 -5.78
CA ASP A 123 17.53 10.87 -7.01
C ASP A 123 17.01 10.05 -8.19
N ILE A 124 16.38 10.70 -9.16
CA ILE A 124 15.88 10.03 -10.36
C ILE A 124 16.49 10.65 -11.62
N PRO A 125 16.78 9.82 -12.64
CA PRO A 125 17.19 10.33 -13.93
C PRO A 125 16.01 11.06 -14.59
N ILE A 126 16.32 12.16 -15.27
CA ILE A 126 15.37 12.90 -16.10
C ILE A 126 15.92 13.01 -17.52
N PRO A 127 15.07 12.91 -18.55
CA PRO A 127 15.52 13.11 -19.92
C PRO A 127 15.84 14.58 -20.19
N GLU A 128 16.64 14.85 -21.23
CA GLU A 128 17.10 16.20 -21.56
C GLU A 128 15.92 17.15 -21.88
N ASP A 129 14.88 16.63 -22.51
CA ASP A 129 13.64 17.31 -22.90
C ASP A 129 12.58 17.34 -21.79
N PHE A 130 12.96 17.01 -20.54
CA PHE A 130 12.05 17.04 -19.41
C PHE A 130 11.43 18.44 -19.19
N THR A 131 10.11 18.52 -19.25
CA THR A 131 9.33 19.74 -18.98
C THR A 131 8.49 19.62 -17.71
N HIS A 132 7.72 18.53 -17.62
CA HIS A 132 6.74 18.30 -16.57
C HIS A 132 6.66 16.81 -16.20
N ALA A 133 6.52 16.54 -14.90
CA ALA A 133 6.07 15.24 -14.41
C ALA A 133 5.13 15.39 -13.20
N PHE A 134 4.22 14.43 -13.10
CA PHE A 134 3.44 14.18 -11.91
C PHE A 134 4.15 13.14 -11.04
N VAL A 135 4.26 13.44 -9.74
CA VAL A 135 4.89 12.57 -8.76
C VAL A 135 3.97 12.34 -7.58
N GLN A 136 3.77 11.07 -7.22
CA GLN A 136 3.10 10.67 -5.99
C GLN A 136 4.10 10.01 -5.06
N ILE A 137 4.19 10.47 -3.82
CA ILE A 137 5.06 9.89 -2.79
C ILE A 137 4.20 9.40 -1.64
N ARG A 138 4.32 8.13 -1.28
CA ARG A 138 3.60 7.55 -0.14
C ARG A 138 4.53 6.72 0.74
N VAL A 139 4.20 6.64 2.01
CA VAL A 139 4.85 5.71 2.94
C VAL A 139 4.46 4.27 2.62
N THR A 140 5.34 3.34 2.91
CA THR A 140 5.08 1.90 2.86
C THR A 140 5.53 1.25 4.17
N GLY A 141 4.81 0.22 4.60
CA GLY A 141 5.12 -0.52 5.83
C GLY A 141 4.25 -1.76 6.01
N PRO A 142 4.33 -2.43 7.18
CA PRO A 142 3.54 -3.62 7.48
C PRO A 142 2.02 -3.40 7.46
N GLY A 143 1.57 -2.16 7.68
CA GLY A 143 0.16 -1.76 7.57
C GLY A 143 -0.31 -1.51 6.13
N GLY A 144 0.60 -1.59 5.15
CA GLY A 144 0.34 -1.23 3.76
C GLY A 144 0.89 0.14 3.39
N ASP A 145 0.32 0.71 2.32
CA ASP A 145 0.72 2.02 1.79
C ASP A 145 -0.13 3.13 2.42
N GLY A 146 0.50 4.21 2.85
CA GLY A 146 -0.19 5.36 3.43
C GLY A 146 -0.77 6.32 2.39
N THR A 147 -1.33 7.43 2.87
CA THR A 147 -1.86 8.50 2.01
C THR A 147 -0.74 9.09 1.14
N PRO A 148 -0.94 9.20 -0.19
CA PRO A 148 0.04 9.81 -1.07
C PRO A 148 0.07 11.34 -0.91
N ALA A 149 1.26 11.91 -0.95
CA ALA A 149 1.49 13.30 -1.34
C ALA A 149 1.60 13.37 -2.85
N GLU A 150 1.06 14.41 -3.46
CA GLU A 150 1.09 14.61 -4.90
C GLU A 150 1.75 15.95 -5.22
N VAL A 151 2.70 15.95 -6.15
CA VAL A 151 3.37 17.16 -6.61
C VAL A 151 3.60 17.11 -8.12
N HIS A 152 3.63 18.29 -8.72
CA HIS A 152 4.05 18.47 -10.10
C HIS A 152 5.45 19.05 -10.13
N ILE A 153 6.38 18.29 -10.70
CA ILE A 153 7.75 18.74 -10.91
C ILE A 153 7.78 19.43 -12.27
N LEU A 154 8.14 20.70 -12.25
CA LEU A 154 8.33 21.53 -13.43
C LEU A 154 9.81 21.88 -13.54
N ARG A 155 10.36 21.76 -14.74
CA ARG A 155 11.67 22.35 -15.03
C ARG A 155 11.45 23.83 -15.28
N ASN A 156 11.74 24.67 -14.29
CA ASN A 156 11.76 26.11 -14.52
C ASN A 156 12.89 26.39 -15.52
N SER A 157 12.51 26.76 -16.74
CA SER A 157 13.40 27.41 -17.69
C SER A 157 13.74 28.78 -17.10
N GLY A 158 14.79 28.84 -16.27
CA GLY A 158 15.33 30.11 -15.81
C GLY A 158 15.81 30.90 -17.02
N THR A 159 15.21 32.07 -17.21
CA THR A 159 15.70 33.19 -18.03
C THR A 159 17.10 33.61 -17.63
#